data_AF-A0A7V9AZX9-F1
#
_entry.id   AF-A0A7V9AZX9-F1
#
_cell.length_a   1.000
_cell.length_b   1.000
_cell.length_c   1.000
_cell.angle_alpha   90.00
_cell.angle_beta   90.00
_cell.angle_gamma   90.00
#
_symmetry.space_group_name_H-M   'P 1'
#
loop_
_entity.id
_entity.type
_entity.pdbx_description
1 polymer ?
#
loop_
_entity_poly.entity_id
_entity_poly.type
_entity_poly.pdbx_seq_one_letter_code
_entity_poly.pdbx_strand_id
1 'polypeptide(L)'
;MPYSGFTTASTVRLAVLSLSVPSARAAIVVLQAAPRLRALRFVRPALALVASQRLADHIRPFVERQFVIPPVVDSERFTPGRESKVELREGLAPADGKPLVVHVGHVRTSRNLDSLAEIARCGRANVVVVASTATPAEHDTLVTLRRSGVTVLQRYLPDIERLYQAADVYVFPVVDDQGAIEVPLTVLEALATGI
;
A
#
# COMPACT_ATOMS: atom_id res chain seq x y z
N MET A 1 3.23 6.62 -11.01
CA MET A 1 2.29 5.49 -11.21
C MET A 1 3.08 4.20 -11.15
N PRO A 2 2.69 3.23 -10.31
CA PRO A 2 3.07 1.86 -10.56
C PRO A 2 2.62 1.46 -11.99
N TYR A 3 3.33 0.52 -12.61
CA TYR A 3 3.05 0.03 -13.97
C TYR A 3 1.65 -0.60 -14.13
N SER A 4 0.90 -0.78 -13.04
CA SER A 4 -0.40 -1.45 -12.95
C SER A 4 -1.61 -0.52 -12.80
N GLY A 5 -1.44 0.80 -12.97
CA GLY A 5 -2.55 1.76 -12.91
C GLY A 5 -3.40 1.82 -14.20
N PHE A 6 -4.66 2.22 -14.07
CA PHE A 6 -5.53 2.52 -15.21
C PHE A 6 -5.04 3.81 -15.89
N THR A 7 -4.58 3.66 -17.13
CA THR A 7 -4.01 4.72 -17.96
C THR A 7 -4.51 4.60 -19.39
N THR A 8 -4.35 5.67 -20.20
CA THR A 8 -4.61 5.60 -21.63
C THR A 8 -3.80 4.48 -22.32
N ALA A 9 -2.56 4.24 -21.86
CA ALA A 9 -1.73 3.17 -22.40
C ALA A 9 -2.26 1.78 -22.03
N SER A 10 -2.76 1.58 -20.80
CA SER A 10 -3.36 0.31 -20.39
C SER A 10 -4.66 0.02 -21.15
N THR A 11 -5.47 1.05 -21.44
CA THR A 11 -6.67 0.88 -22.27
C THR A 11 -6.32 0.49 -23.70
N VAL A 12 -5.32 1.14 -24.33
CA VAL A 12 -4.85 0.75 -25.67
C VAL A 12 -4.33 -0.69 -25.67
N ARG A 13 -3.53 -1.06 -24.67
CA ARG A 13 -3.01 -2.43 -24.54
C ARG A 13 -4.14 -3.44 -24.44
N LEU A 14 -5.18 -3.16 -23.66
CA LEU A 14 -6.35 -4.03 -23.54
C LEU A 14 -7.10 -4.16 -24.88
N ALA A 15 -7.25 -3.08 -25.64
CA ALA A 15 -7.84 -3.13 -26.99
C ALA A 15 -7.04 -4.05 -27.91
N VAL A 16 -5.71 -3.90 -27.94
CA VAL A 16 -4.84 -4.75 -28.77
C VAL A 16 -4.96 -6.22 -28.36
N LEU A 17 -4.97 -6.52 -27.06
CA LEU A 17 -5.18 -7.89 -26.56
C LEU A 17 -6.54 -8.46 -26.96
N SER A 18 -7.58 -7.62 -27.03
CA SER A 18 -8.93 -8.05 -27.41
C SER A 18 -9.02 -8.47 -28.88
N LEU A 19 -8.09 -8.03 -29.74
CA LEU A 19 -8.02 -8.48 -31.13
C LEU A 19 -7.62 -9.96 -31.25
N SER A 20 -6.94 -10.53 -30.25
CA SER A 20 -6.55 -11.94 -30.26
C SER A 20 -7.74 -12.89 -30.06
N VAL A 21 -8.80 -12.43 -29.37
CA VAL A 21 -10.03 -13.20 -29.13
C VAL A 21 -11.24 -12.27 -29.25
N PRO A 22 -11.79 -12.04 -30.45
CA PRO A 22 -12.83 -11.04 -30.68
C PRO A 22 -14.14 -11.27 -29.90
N SER A 23 -14.41 -12.51 -29.48
CA SER A 23 -15.58 -12.86 -28.67
C SER A 23 -15.37 -12.68 -27.15
N ALA A 24 -14.15 -12.43 -26.70
CA ALA A 24 -13.84 -12.28 -25.29
C ALA A 24 -14.24 -10.88 -24.78
N ARG A 25 -14.80 -10.83 -23.57
CA ARG A 25 -15.04 -9.57 -22.88
C ARG A 25 -13.75 -9.07 -22.23
N ALA A 26 -13.29 -7.90 -22.66
CA ALA A 26 -12.10 -7.28 -22.09
C ALA A 26 -12.42 -6.73 -20.69
N ALA A 27 -11.76 -7.30 -19.67
CA ALA A 27 -11.88 -6.87 -18.28
C ALA A 27 -10.55 -6.31 -17.75
N ILE A 28 -10.62 -5.37 -16.81
CA ILE A 28 -9.45 -4.80 -16.15
C ILE A 28 -9.67 -4.64 -14.65
N VAL A 29 -8.65 -4.96 -13.84
CA VAL A 29 -8.62 -4.67 -12.41
C VAL A 29 -7.89 -3.34 -12.20
N VAL A 30 -8.50 -2.44 -11.44
CA VAL A 30 -8.03 -1.06 -11.26
C VAL A 30 -7.83 -0.77 -9.78
N LEU A 31 -6.56 -0.77 -9.36
CA LEU A 31 -6.14 -0.45 -7.98
C LEU A 31 -5.72 1.02 -7.81
N GLN A 32 -5.49 1.69 -8.92
CA GLN A 32 -5.04 3.09 -9.02
C GLN A 32 -5.29 3.57 -10.45
N ALA A 33 -5.46 4.88 -10.65
CA ALA A 33 -5.67 5.47 -11.98
C ALA A 33 -4.84 6.75 -12.15
N ALA A 34 -4.46 7.05 -13.39
CA ALA A 34 -3.83 8.32 -13.71
C ALA A 34 -4.74 9.51 -13.36
N PRO A 35 -4.22 10.66 -12.92
CA PRO A 35 -5.03 11.78 -12.48
C PRO A 35 -5.77 12.43 -13.65
N ARG A 36 -5.22 12.26 -14.86
CA ARG A 36 -5.81 12.70 -16.12
C ARG A 36 -5.85 11.53 -17.08
N LEU A 37 -7.04 11.18 -17.50
CA LEU A 37 -7.31 10.16 -18.50
C LEU A 37 -7.76 10.83 -19.79
N ARG A 38 -7.29 10.32 -20.94
CA ARG A 38 -7.76 10.76 -22.24
C ARG A 38 -8.77 9.76 -22.76
N ALA A 39 -9.96 10.23 -23.11
CA ALA A 39 -11.01 9.38 -23.65
C ALA A 39 -10.61 8.92 -25.05
N LEU A 40 -10.36 7.62 -25.21
CA LEU A 40 -10.22 7.01 -26.52
C LEU A 40 -11.60 6.54 -26.95
N ARG A 41 -12.17 7.21 -27.96
CA ARG A 41 -13.55 7.00 -28.42
C ARG A 41 -13.87 5.53 -28.78
N PHE A 42 -12.87 4.75 -29.14
CA PHE A 42 -13.02 3.39 -29.66
C PHE A 42 -12.39 2.31 -28.79
N VAL A 43 -11.92 2.67 -27.58
CA VAL A 43 -11.22 1.74 -26.70
C VAL A 43 -11.76 1.90 -25.28
N ARG A 44 -12.73 1.04 -24.92
CA ARG A 44 -13.31 0.97 -23.59
C ARG A 44 -13.33 -0.47 -23.11
N PRO A 45 -12.83 -0.77 -21.89
CA PRO A 45 -13.03 -2.07 -21.28
C PRO A 45 -14.53 -2.35 -21.13
N ALA A 46 -14.94 -3.58 -21.46
CA ALA A 46 -16.31 -4.04 -21.24
C ALA A 46 -16.63 -4.13 -19.73
N LEU A 47 -15.59 -4.37 -18.92
CA LEU A 47 -15.71 -4.49 -17.47
C LEU A 47 -14.49 -3.92 -16.74
N ALA A 48 -14.71 -3.17 -15.67
CA ALA A 48 -13.69 -2.79 -14.70
C ALA A 48 -14.04 -3.25 -13.28
N LEU A 49 -13.08 -3.89 -12.60
CA LEU A 49 -13.16 -4.18 -11.18
C LEU A 49 -12.30 -3.14 -10.45
N VAL A 50 -12.92 -2.27 -9.66
CA VAL A 50 -12.27 -1.08 -9.09
C VAL A 50 -12.16 -1.19 -7.58
N ALA A 51 -11.04 -0.73 -7.01
CA ALA A 51 -10.76 -0.88 -5.58
C ALA A 51 -11.63 0.00 -4.66
N SER A 52 -12.23 1.07 -5.16
CA SER A 52 -13.11 1.93 -4.36
C SER A 52 -14.14 2.68 -5.21
N GLN A 53 -15.10 3.30 -4.53
CA GLN A 53 -16.08 4.20 -5.14
C GLN A 53 -15.42 5.44 -5.78
N ARG A 54 -14.37 6.00 -5.16
CA ARG A 54 -13.65 7.17 -5.70
C ARG A 54 -13.01 6.84 -7.05
N LEU A 55 -12.33 5.70 -7.17
CA LEU A 55 -11.83 5.22 -8.46
C LEU A 55 -12.95 4.95 -9.46
N ALA A 56 -14.06 4.34 -9.01
CA ALA A 56 -15.23 4.07 -9.84
C ALA A 56 -15.76 5.35 -10.49
N ASP A 57 -15.87 6.44 -9.73
CA ASP A 57 -16.37 7.71 -10.23
C ASP A 57 -15.35 8.39 -11.16
N HIS A 58 -14.07 8.28 -10.84
CA HIS A 58 -12.98 8.81 -11.67
C HIS A 58 -12.89 8.15 -13.05
N ILE A 59 -13.07 6.83 -13.13
CA ILE A 59 -12.93 6.10 -14.40
C ILE A 59 -14.25 5.85 -15.14
N ARG A 60 -15.39 6.18 -14.54
CA ARG A 60 -16.74 5.96 -15.11
C ARG A 60 -16.87 6.31 -16.60
N PRO A 61 -16.33 7.43 -17.11
CA PRO A 61 -16.47 7.78 -18.53
C PRO A 61 -15.70 6.89 -19.51
N PHE A 62 -14.79 6.04 -19.00
CA PHE A 62 -13.80 5.31 -19.79
C PHE A 62 -14.06 3.79 -19.86
N VAL A 63 -15.10 3.30 -19.20
CA VAL A 63 -15.45 1.87 -19.09
C VAL A 63 -16.94 1.67 -19.38
N GLU A 64 -17.34 0.48 -19.85
CA GLU A 64 -18.76 0.18 -20.10
C GLU A 64 -19.53 -0.20 -18.84
N ARG A 65 -18.91 -1.03 -17.98
CA ARG A 65 -19.46 -1.49 -16.71
C ARG A 65 -18.36 -1.51 -15.66
N GLN A 66 -18.74 -1.27 -14.41
CA GLN A 66 -17.82 -1.33 -13.29
C GLN A 66 -18.46 -1.95 -12.04
N PHE A 67 -17.66 -2.68 -11.28
CA PHE A 67 -18.00 -3.15 -9.93
C PHE A 67 -16.92 -2.72 -8.95
N VAL A 68 -17.34 -2.17 -7.81
CA VAL A 68 -16.44 -1.86 -6.71
C VAL A 68 -16.18 -3.15 -5.94
N ILE A 69 -14.93 -3.60 -5.96
CA ILE A 69 -14.44 -4.75 -5.21
C ILE A 69 -13.21 -4.27 -4.44
N PRO A 70 -13.36 -3.82 -3.18
CA PRO A 70 -12.23 -3.40 -2.39
C PRO A 70 -11.31 -4.60 -2.11
N PRO A 71 -10.01 -4.36 -1.91
CA PRO A 71 -9.12 -5.41 -1.47
C PRO A 71 -9.58 -5.97 -0.11
N VAL A 72 -9.30 -7.25 0.09
CA VAL A 72 -9.58 -7.98 1.33
C VAL A 72 -8.28 -8.48 1.95
N VAL A 73 -8.35 -8.85 3.22
CA VAL A 73 -7.24 -9.40 3.99
C VAL A 73 -7.58 -10.83 4.44
N ASP A 74 -6.57 -11.68 4.53
CA ASP A 74 -6.68 -13.01 5.11
C ASP A 74 -6.90 -12.88 6.63
N SER A 75 -8.13 -13.10 7.09
CA SER A 75 -8.51 -12.96 8.51
C SER A 75 -8.07 -14.12 9.39
N GLU A 76 -7.61 -15.24 8.81
CA GLU A 76 -7.01 -16.33 9.58
C GLU A 76 -5.56 -15.98 9.94
N ARG A 77 -4.84 -15.38 8.99
CA ARG A 77 -3.46 -14.91 9.20
C ARG A 77 -3.40 -13.58 9.95
N PHE A 78 -4.15 -12.57 9.51
CA PHE A 78 -4.18 -11.25 10.13
C PHE A 78 -5.35 -11.19 11.10
N THR A 79 -5.05 -11.54 12.34
CA THR A 79 -6.00 -11.57 13.45
C THR A 79 -5.34 -11.00 14.70
N PRO A 80 -6.10 -10.50 15.69
CA PRO A 80 -5.50 -10.02 16.93
C PRO A 80 -4.65 -11.11 17.60
N GLY A 81 -3.43 -10.73 17.98
CA GLY A 81 -2.47 -11.64 18.61
C GLY A 81 -2.90 -12.04 20.02
N ARG A 82 -2.53 -13.25 20.44
CA ARG A 82 -2.72 -13.74 21.82
C ARG A 82 -1.50 -13.51 22.72
N GLU A 83 -0.34 -13.35 22.10
CA GLU A 83 0.94 -13.10 22.78
C GLU A 83 1.00 -11.67 23.31
N SER A 84 1.83 -11.44 24.33
CA SER A 84 1.99 -10.09 24.86
C SER A 84 2.76 -9.23 23.85
N LYS A 85 2.39 -7.94 23.74
CA LYS A 85 3.16 -7.00 22.91
C LYS A 85 4.62 -6.89 23.35
N VAL A 86 4.91 -7.14 24.62
CA VAL A 86 6.29 -7.10 25.16
C VAL A 86 7.15 -8.18 24.51
N GLU A 87 6.67 -9.43 24.47
CA GLU A 87 7.36 -10.54 23.81
C GLU A 87 7.50 -10.30 22.31
N LEU A 88 6.45 -9.80 21.66
CA LEU A 88 6.48 -9.50 20.23
C LEU A 88 7.45 -8.38 19.85
N ARG A 89 7.82 -7.50 20.80
CA ARG A 89 8.75 -6.39 20.59
C ARG A 89 10.22 -6.77 20.71
N GLU A 90 10.52 -7.96 21.21
CA GLU A 90 11.89 -8.43 21.35
C GLU A 90 12.62 -8.38 20.00
N GLY A 91 13.74 -7.65 19.96
CA GLY A 91 14.52 -7.46 18.73
C GLY A 91 13.92 -6.46 17.71
N LEU A 92 12.74 -5.88 17.97
CA LEU A 92 12.15 -4.81 17.15
C LEU A 92 12.40 -3.42 17.74
N ALA A 93 12.30 -3.28 19.06
CA ALA A 93 12.44 -2.01 19.77
C ALA A 93 13.06 -2.20 21.18
N PRO A 94 13.65 -1.16 21.77
CA PRO A 94 14.11 -1.19 23.16
C PRO A 94 12.96 -1.47 24.14
N ALA A 95 13.26 -2.17 25.23
CA ALA A 95 12.32 -2.43 26.33
C ALA A 95 12.20 -1.21 27.26
N ASP A 96 11.83 -0.06 26.71
CA ASP A 96 11.71 1.22 27.43
C ASP A 96 10.27 1.67 27.68
N GLY A 97 9.30 0.82 27.34
CA GLY A 97 7.86 1.05 27.57
C GLY A 97 7.23 2.09 26.65
N LYS A 98 7.96 2.66 25.69
CA LYS A 98 7.40 3.62 24.73
C LYS A 98 6.47 2.93 23.74
N PRO A 99 5.44 3.64 23.22
CA PRO A 99 4.58 3.11 22.18
C PRO A 99 5.39 2.74 20.93
N LEU A 100 5.03 1.62 20.32
CA LEU A 100 5.62 1.16 19.05
C LEU A 100 4.77 1.65 17.86
N VAL A 101 5.35 2.51 17.04
CA VAL A 101 4.79 2.97 15.76
C VAL A 101 5.40 2.15 14.64
N VAL A 102 4.55 1.58 13.77
CA VAL A 102 5.02 0.77 12.65
C VAL A 102 4.52 1.29 11.30
N HIS A 103 5.34 1.09 10.28
CA HIS A 103 4.98 1.27 8.88
C HIS A 103 5.53 0.11 8.05
N VAL A 104 4.75 -0.32 7.06
CA VAL A 104 5.14 -1.37 6.10
C VAL A 104 4.92 -0.82 4.71
N GLY A 105 5.97 -0.81 3.88
CA GLY A 105 5.87 -0.22 2.56
C GLY A 105 7.19 -0.02 1.83
N HIS A 106 7.13 0.55 0.63
CA HIS A 106 8.31 0.94 -0.13
C HIS A 106 8.94 2.21 0.44
N VAL A 107 10.26 2.25 0.53
CA VAL A 107 10.99 3.44 0.95
C VAL A 107 11.14 4.39 -0.24
N ARG A 108 10.22 5.37 -0.32
CA ARG A 108 10.17 6.40 -1.36
C ARG A 108 9.73 7.73 -0.80
N THR A 109 10.21 8.82 -1.38
CA THR A 109 9.85 10.19 -1.00
C THR A 109 8.35 10.45 -1.19
N SER A 110 7.74 9.89 -2.25
CA SER A 110 6.29 10.00 -2.49
C SER A 110 5.40 9.36 -1.41
N ARG A 111 6.00 8.61 -0.47
CA ARG A 111 5.30 8.01 0.67
C ARG A 111 5.33 8.89 1.92
N ASN A 112 5.96 10.06 1.87
CA ASN A 112 6.02 11.01 2.98
C ASN A 112 6.56 10.37 4.28
N LEU A 113 7.61 9.54 4.15
CA LEU A 113 8.21 8.84 5.29
C LEU A 113 8.99 9.76 6.23
N ASP A 114 9.26 11.01 5.84
CA ASP A 114 9.87 12.01 6.71
C ASP A 114 9.03 12.30 7.95
N SER A 115 7.70 12.15 7.87
CA SER A 115 6.83 12.20 9.05
C SER A 115 7.17 11.13 10.10
N LEU A 116 7.60 9.93 9.69
CA LEU A 116 8.06 8.89 10.62
C LEU A 116 9.39 9.26 11.27
N ALA A 117 10.25 9.96 10.54
CA ALA A 117 11.50 10.51 11.07
C ALA A 117 11.23 11.58 12.13
N GLU A 118 10.22 12.43 11.94
CA GLU A 118 9.77 13.41 12.94
C GLU A 118 9.23 12.75 14.20
N ILE A 119 8.40 11.69 14.05
CA ILE A 119 7.91 10.89 15.18
C ILE A 119 9.09 10.28 15.95
N ALA A 120 10.10 9.73 15.27
CA ALA A 120 11.26 9.16 15.96
C ALA A 120 12.07 10.23 16.73
N ARG A 121 12.30 11.40 16.11
CA ARG A 121 13.05 12.51 16.74
C ARG A 121 12.37 13.09 17.97
N CYS A 122 11.05 12.99 18.10
CA CYS A 122 10.36 13.47 19.30
C CYS A 122 10.71 12.65 20.56
N GLY A 123 11.27 11.44 20.39
CA GLY A 123 11.74 10.58 21.48
C GLY A 123 10.63 9.94 22.32
N ARG A 124 9.35 10.10 21.94
CA ARG A 124 8.17 9.58 22.67
C ARG A 124 7.67 8.23 22.18
N ALA A 125 8.17 7.74 21.04
CA ALA A 125 7.78 6.48 20.45
C ALA A 125 8.98 5.78 19.82
N ASN A 126 8.95 4.45 19.81
CA ASN A 126 9.85 3.65 18.98
C ASN A 126 9.23 3.52 17.59
N VAL A 127 9.99 3.77 16.54
CA VAL A 127 9.49 3.72 15.16
C VAL A 127 10.18 2.62 14.38
N VAL A 128 9.40 1.68 13.84
CA VAL A 128 9.89 0.58 13.01
C VAL A 128 9.30 0.68 11.61
N VAL A 129 10.16 0.61 10.60
CA VAL A 129 9.77 0.57 9.19
C VAL A 129 10.22 -0.75 8.59
N VAL A 130 9.27 -1.54 8.07
CA VAL A 130 9.59 -2.69 7.21
C VAL A 130 9.56 -2.25 5.76
N ALA A 131 10.75 -2.17 5.19
CA ALA A 131 10.98 -1.75 3.82
C ALA A 131 10.79 -2.93 2.86
N SER A 132 9.83 -2.80 1.95
CA SER A 132 9.63 -3.75 0.84
C SER A 132 10.93 -3.95 0.05
N THR A 133 11.27 -5.20 -0.24
CA THR A 133 12.42 -5.58 -1.06
C THR A 133 12.09 -5.65 -2.55
N ALA A 134 10.82 -5.45 -2.94
CA ALA A 134 10.38 -5.58 -4.32
C ALA A 134 10.88 -4.45 -5.24
N THR A 135 11.23 -3.28 -4.67
CA THR A 135 11.87 -2.20 -5.41
C THR A 135 13.03 -1.61 -4.60
N PRO A 136 14.11 -1.13 -5.24
CA PRO A 136 15.18 -0.43 -4.54
C PRO A 136 14.64 0.71 -3.68
N ALA A 137 15.16 0.82 -2.46
CA ALA A 137 14.88 1.94 -1.57
C ALA A 137 15.57 3.20 -2.10
N GLU A 138 14.90 4.36 -1.97
CA GLU A 138 15.55 5.65 -2.21
C GLU A 138 16.59 5.90 -1.10
N HIS A 139 17.85 6.09 -1.52
CA HIS A 139 19.00 6.14 -0.61
C HIS A 139 18.86 7.25 0.43
N ASP A 140 18.51 8.46 0.01
CA ASP A 140 18.42 9.62 0.89
C ASP A 140 17.31 9.45 1.93
N THR A 141 16.13 8.94 1.52
CA THR A 141 15.04 8.63 2.44
C THR A 141 15.46 7.59 3.48
N LEU A 142 16.16 6.53 3.06
CA LEU A 142 16.65 5.48 3.96
C LEU A 142 17.67 6.03 4.99
N VAL A 143 18.60 6.87 4.53
CA VAL A 143 19.60 7.52 5.39
C VAL A 143 18.92 8.44 6.40
N THR A 144 17.95 9.25 5.96
CA THR A 144 17.19 10.16 6.83
C THR A 144 16.44 9.40 7.93
N LEU A 145 15.74 8.31 7.58
CA LEU A 145 15.04 7.47 8.55
C LEU A 145 16.00 6.94 9.63
N ARG A 146 17.10 6.31 9.21
CA ARG A 146 18.09 5.74 10.14
C ARG A 146 18.72 6.79 11.04
N ARG A 147 19.13 7.93 10.49
CA ARG A 147 19.73 9.04 11.26
C ARG A 147 18.76 9.64 12.26
N SER A 148 17.47 9.50 12.04
CA SER A 148 16.42 10.03 12.91
C SER A 148 16.01 9.08 14.04
N GLY A 149 16.65 7.90 14.13
CA GLY A 149 16.35 6.90 15.15
C GLY A 149 15.28 5.88 14.74
N VAL A 150 14.88 5.84 13.46
CA VAL A 150 13.95 4.81 12.96
C VAL A 150 14.69 3.49 12.76
N THR A 151 14.14 2.41 13.31
CA THR A 151 14.58 1.04 13.01
C THR A 151 14.06 0.63 11.65
N VAL A 152 14.92 0.53 10.63
CA VAL A 152 14.53 0.13 9.28
C VAL A 152 14.94 -1.31 8.99
N LEU A 153 13.96 -2.19 8.82
CA LEU A 153 14.13 -3.60 8.46
C LEU A 153 14.01 -3.76 6.93
N GLN A 154 15.10 -4.15 6.27
CA GLN A 154 15.14 -4.39 4.81
C GLN A 154 15.22 -5.89 4.51
N ARG A 155 14.26 -6.66 5.01
CA ARG A 155 14.18 -8.11 4.80
C ARG A 155 12.73 -8.55 4.69
N TYR A 156 12.51 -9.66 4.01
CA TYR A 156 11.22 -10.34 4.05
C TYR A 156 10.95 -10.86 5.47
N LEU A 157 9.74 -10.63 5.98
CA LEU A 157 9.27 -11.18 7.25
C LEU A 157 8.13 -12.15 6.94
N PRO A 158 8.32 -13.48 7.09
CA PRO A 158 7.26 -14.46 6.82
C PRO A 158 6.06 -14.24 7.74
N ASP A 159 6.30 -13.94 9.01
CA ASP A 159 5.27 -13.73 10.04
C ASP A 159 5.01 -12.23 10.26
N ILE A 160 4.77 -11.50 9.17
CA ILE A 160 4.59 -10.04 9.21
C ILE A 160 3.40 -9.62 10.11
N GLU A 161 2.39 -10.47 10.27
CA GLU A 161 1.28 -10.26 11.20
C GLU A 161 1.75 -10.01 12.64
N ARG A 162 2.86 -10.63 13.07
CA ARG A 162 3.45 -10.41 14.40
C ARG A 162 3.94 -8.98 14.60
N LEU A 163 4.41 -8.33 13.54
CA LEU A 163 4.81 -6.91 13.59
C LEU A 163 3.60 -6.02 13.88
N TYR A 164 2.48 -6.27 13.18
CA TYR A 164 1.26 -5.50 13.40
C TYR A 164 0.72 -5.74 14.81
N GLN A 165 0.69 -6.99 15.27
CA GLN A 165 0.29 -7.34 16.64
C GLN A 165 1.20 -6.71 17.72
N ALA A 166 2.49 -6.52 17.43
CA ALA A 166 3.43 -5.84 18.33
C ALA A 166 3.17 -4.33 18.45
N ALA A 167 2.58 -3.72 17.42
CA ALA A 167 2.46 -2.28 17.30
C ALA A 167 1.39 -1.70 18.21
N ASP A 168 1.56 -0.45 18.62
CA ASP A 168 0.51 0.35 19.25
C ASP A 168 -0.20 1.24 18.24
N VAL A 169 0.51 1.64 17.18
CA VAL A 169 -0.02 2.52 16.14
C VAL A 169 0.54 2.09 14.78
N TYR A 170 -0.34 1.90 13.80
CA TYR A 170 0.05 1.85 12.40
C TYR A 170 -0.02 3.24 11.78
N VAL A 171 1.05 3.68 11.11
CA VAL A 171 1.06 4.97 10.40
C VAL A 171 1.14 4.72 8.90
N PHE A 172 0.16 5.25 8.17
CA PHE A 172 0.16 5.31 6.71
C PHE A 172 0.27 6.77 6.26
N PRO A 173 1.50 7.30 6.06
CA PRO A 173 1.69 8.75 5.93
C PRO A 173 1.54 9.27 4.51
N VAL A 174 1.12 8.43 3.55
CA VAL A 174 1.10 8.78 2.13
C VAL A 174 0.08 9.88 1.86
N VAL A 175 0.55 11.02 1.34
CA VAL A 175 -0.28 12.17 0.94
C VAL A 175 -0.41 12.33 -0.58
N ASP A 176 0.51 11.74 -1.33
CA ASP A 176 0.42 11.68 -2.79
C ASP A 176 -0.56 10.57 -3.19
N ASP A 177 -1.67 10.95 -3.85
CA ASP A 177 -2.66 10.03 -4.44
C ASP A 177 -2.02 8.99 -5.38
N GLN A 178 -0.80 9.24 -5.83
CA GLN A 178 -0.03 8.38 -6.72
C GLN A 178 1.13 7.65 -6.04
N GLY A 179 1.35 7.95 -4.76
CA GLY A 179 2.31 7.29 -3.91
C GLY A 179 1.93 5.84 -3.66
N ALA A 180 0.64 5.54 -3.52
CA ALA A 180 0.10 4.22 -3.20
C ALA A 180 -1.08 3.80 -4.08
N ILE A 181 -1.47 2.52 -3.97
CA ILE A 181 -2.80 2.09 -4.41
C ILE A 181 -3.86 2.75 -3.54
N GLU A 182 -5.07 2.91 -4.07
CA GLU A 182 -6.09 3.73 -3.43
C GLU A 182 -6.56 3.18 -2.08
N VAL A 183 -6.69 1.86 -1.96
CA VAL A 183 -6.99 1.18 -0.69
C VAL A 183 -5.75 0.39 -0.28
N PRO A 184 -4.92 0.90 0.63
CA PRO A 184 -3.66 0.26 1.01
C PRO A 184 -3.90 -1.01 1.84
N LEU A 185 -3.43 -2.16 1.31
CA LEU A 185 -3.53 -3.47 1.98
C LEU A 185 -2.97 -3.44 3.40
N THR A 186 -1.84 -2.76 3.61
CA THR A 186 -1.17 -2.72 4.91
C THR A 186 -1.98 -2.01 6.00
N VAL A 187 -2.91 -1.13 5.63
CA VAL A 187 -3.88 -0.55 6.58
C VAL A 187 -4.94 -1.58 6.95
N LEU A 188 -5.42 -2.38 5.98
CA LEU A 188 -6.38 -3.46 6.25
C LEU A 188 -5.75 -4.56 7.11
N GLU A 189 -4.48 -4.91 6.86
CA GLU A 189 -3.69 -5.84 7.67
C GLU A 189 -3.56 -5.36 9.11
N ALA A 190 -3.17 -4.10 9.31
CA ALA A 190 -3.11 -3.47 10.64
C ALA A 190 -4.47 -3.53 11.35
N LEU A 191 -5.54 -3.04 10.70
CA LEU A 191 -6.89 -3.06 11.24
C LEU A 191 -7.35 -4.46 11.66
N ALA A 192 -7.07 -5.47 10.82
CA ALA A 192 -7.46 -6.85 11.10
C ALA A 192 -6.73 -7.45 12.32
N THR A 193 -5.54 -6.95 12.66
CA THR A 193 -4.82 -7.32 13.88
C THR A 193 -5.22 -6.51 15.12
N GLY A 194 -6.16 -5.58 15.00
CA GLY A 194 -6.74 -4.83 16.11
C GLY A 194 -6.01 -3.52 16.48
N ILE A 195 -5.29 -2.93 15.53
CA ILE A 195 -4.63 -1.62 15.67
C ILE A 195 -5.19 -0.59 14.69
#